data_AF-M9RSS7-F1
#
_entry.id   AF-M9RSS7-F1
#
_cell.length_a   1.000
_cell.length_b   1.000
_cell.length_c   1.000
_cell.angle_alpha   90.00
_cell.angle_beta   90.00
_cell.angle_gamma   90.00
#
_symmetry.space_group_name_H-M   'P 1'
#
loop_
_entity.id
_entity.type
_entity.pdbx_description
1 polymer ?
#
loop_
_entity_poly.entity_id
_entity_poly.type
_entity_poly.pdbx_seq_one_letter_code
_entity_poly.pdbx_strand_id
1 'polypeptide(L)'
;MTSSVSFIFVVLPCISAVIAGMLLFDWRLAAATACGAIGLLFIAPKMPDAVRVFGSSIMSGVAVGSLALVVVLLIRPTTAKWSRMTIAMLAAFGVHYFHLILTVGTV
;
A
#
# COMPACT_ATOMS: atom_id res chain seq x y z
N MET A 1 -17.29 0.77 17.12
CA MET A 1 -15.92 1.33 17.06
C MET A 1 -14.95 0.47 16.27
N THR A 2 -15.08 -0.86 16.24
CA THR A 2 -14.23 -1.78 15.46
C THR A 2 -14.34 -1.59 13.94
N SER A 3 -15.54 -1.35 13.39
CA SER A 3 -15.72 -1.21 11.93
C SER A 3 -14.97 -0.03 11.31
N SER A 4 -14.84 1.10 12.01
CA SER A 4 -14.18 2.30 11.50
C SER A 4 -12.65 2.14 11.45
N VAL A 5 -12.07 1.41 12.40
CA VAL A 5 -10.63 1.14 12.47
C VAL A 5 -10.22 0.16 11.37
N SER A 6 -10.94 -0.96 11.23
CA SER A 6 -10.65 -1.94 10.16
C SER A 6 -10.77 -1.34 8.76
N PHE A 7 -11.71 -0.41 8.56
CA PHE A 7 -11.86 0.29 7.28
C PHE A 7 -10.64 1.15 6.93
N ILE A 8 -10.18 1.98 7.87
CA ILE A 8 -9.07 2.91 7.62
C ILE A 8 -7.75 2.17 7.49
N PHE A 9 -7.52 1.13 8.29
CA PHE A 9 -6.22 0.46 8.35
C PHE A 9 -6.08 -0.75 7.43
N VAL A 10 -7.17 -1.29 6.87
CA VAL A 10 -7.11 -2.45 5.94
C VAL A 10 -7.69 -2.13 4.58
N VAL A 11 -8.91 -1.60 4.53
CA VAL A 11 -9.63 -1.42 3.26
C VAL A 11 -9.01 -0.28 2.44
N LEU A 12 -8.79 0.88 3.07
CA LEU A 12 -8.19 2.05 2.43
C LEU A 12 -6.81 1.78 1.80
N PRO A 13 -5.84 1.15 2.51
CA PRO A 13 -4.55 0.83 1.92
C PRO A 13 -4.68 -0.22 0.81
N CYS A 14 -5.58 -1.18 0.92
CA CYS A 14 -5.82 -2.16 -0.15
C CYS A 14 -6.35 -1.50 -1.44
N ILE A 15 -7.30 -0.57 -1.33
CA ILE A 15 -7.82 0.18 -2.48
C ILE A 15 -6.67 0.96 -3.14
N SER A 16 -5.85 1.65 -2.34
CA SER A 16 -4.70 2.40 -2.86
C SER A 16 -3.68 1.50 -3.57
N ALA A 17 -3.43 0.29 -3.06
CA ALA A 17 -2.53 -0.68 -3.66
C ALA A 17 -3.09 -1.24 -4.97
N VAL A 18 -4.41 -1.45 -5.06
CA VAL A 18 -5.08 -1.86 -6.31
C VAL A 18 -4.94 -0.76 -7.37
N ILE A 19 -5.13 0.50 -6.99
CA ILE A 19 -4.93 1.65 -7.90
C ILE A 19 -3.47 1.68 -8.38
N ALA A 20 -2.51 1.46 -7.49
CA ALA A 20 -1.11 1.34 -7.87
C ALA A 20 -0.90 0.18 -8.88
N GLY A 21 -1.42 -1.02 -8.61
CA GLY A 21 -1.31 -2.15 -9.56
C GLY A 21 -2.04 -1.97 -10.90
N MET A 22 -3.03 -1.08 -10.93
CA MET A 22 -3.71 -0.69 -12.16
C MET A 22 -2.82 0.21 -13.04
N LEU A 23 -2.05 1.11 -12.42
CA LEU A 23 -1.27 2.17 -13.08
C LEU A 23 0.22 1.83 -13.29
N LEU A 24 0.77 0.88 -12.54
CA LEU A 24 2.18 0.50 -12.62
C LEU A 24 2.39 -0.59 -13.67
N PHE A 25 3.01 -0.20 -14.79
CA PHE A 25 3.31 -1.09 -15.91
C PHE A 25 4.75 -1.59 -15.91
N ASP A 26 5.68 -0.77 -15.42
CA ASP A 26 7.11 -1.04 -15.41
C ASP A 26 7.66 -1.09 -13.98
N TRP A 27 8.63 -1.97 -13.76
CA TRP A 27 9.32 -2.10 -12.47
C TRP A 27 10.00 -0.79 -12.03
N ARG A 28 10.50 0.00 -12.99
CA ARG A 28 11.14 1.31 -12.72
C ARG A 28 10.14 2.30 -12.14
N LEU A 29 8.93 2.29 -12.68
CA LEU A 29 7.84 3.16 -12.26
C LEU A 29 7.27 2.72 -10.91
N ALA A 30 7.20 1.40 -10.68
CA ALA A 30 6.84 0.84 -9.39
C ALA A 30 7.88 1.21 -8.30
N ALA A 31 9.18 1.16 -8.62
CA ALA A 31 10.24 1.54 -7.69
C ALA A 31 10.21 3.03 -7.35
N ALA A 32 10.04 3.90 -8.37
CA ALA A 32 9.89 5.34 -8.16
C ALA A 32 8.67 5.66 -7.29
N THR A 33 7.56 4.96 -7.52
CA THR A 33 6.31 5.15 -6.75
C THR A 33 6.48 4.68 -5.31
N ALA A 34 7.13 3.54 -5.08
CA ALA A 34 7.46 3.06 -3.75
C ALA A 34 8.34 4.06 -2.99
N CYS A 35 9.43 4.54 -3.60
CA CYS A 35 10.32 5.53 -2.99
C CYS A 35 9.61 6.85 -2.69
N GLY A 36 8.76 7.32 -3.62
CA GLY A 36 7.97 8.54 -3.42
C GLY A 36 6.97 8.41 -2.27
N ALA A 37 6.24 7.29 -2.22
CA ALA A 37 5.29 7.03 -1.14
C ALA A 37 5.99 6.93 0.23
N ILE A 38 7.14 6.26 0.31
CA ILE A 38 7.95 6.19 1.52
C ILE A 38 8.45 7.60 1.90
N GLY A 39 8.96 8.37 0.95
CA GLY A 39 9.42 9.74 1.19
C GLY A 39 8.32 10.64 1.75
N LEU A 40 7.09 10.51 1.24
CA LEU A 40 5.94 11.25 1.75
C LEU A 40 5.50 10.77 3.15
N LEU A 41 5.64 9.48 3.47
CA LEU A 41 5.41 8.96 4.82
C LEU A 41 6.37 9.58 5.84
N PHE A 42 7.63 9.85 5.48
CA PHE A 42 8.57 10.57 6.34
C PHE A 42 8.17 12.03 6.59
N ILE A 43 7.42 12.65 5.67
CA ILE A 43 6.94 14.03 5.78
C ILE A 43 5.58 14.09 6.51
N ALA A 44 4.85 12.97 6.61
CA ALA A 44 3.54 12.88 7.23
C ALA A 44 3.42 13.50 8.64
N PRO A 45 4.43 13.44 9.53
CA PRO A 45 4.35 14.10 10.85
C PRO A 45 4.20 15.63 10.78
N LYS A 46 4.61 16.26 9.67
CA LYS A 46 4.49 17.71 9.44
C LYS A 46 3.19 18.11 8.74
N MET A 47 2.33 17.15 8.38
CA MET A 47 1.07 17.41 7.69
C MET A 47 -0.08 17.70 8.69
N PRO A 48 -1.13 18.43 8.26
CA PRO A 48 -2.34 18.62 9.07
C PRO A 48 -2.96 17.26 9.48
N ASP A 49 -3.55 17.19 10.68
CA ASP A 49 -3.98 15.91 11.29
C ASP A 49 -4.91 15.07 10.39
N ALA A 50 -5.86 15.70 9.70
CA ALA A 50 -6.76 15.00 8.78
C ALA A 50 -6.00 14.36 7.60
N VAL A 51 -5.03 15.07 7.02
CA VAL A 51 -4.19 14.57 5.93
C VAL A 51 -3.24 13.50 6.45
N ARG A 52 -2.74 13.63 7.67
CA ARG A 52 -1.87 12.63 8.28
C ARG A 52 -2.59 11.29 8.46
N VAL A 53 -3.81 11.28 9.00
CA VAL A 53 -4.52 10.03 9.30
C VAL A 53 -4.93 9.28 8.03
N PHE A 54 -5.60 9.96 7.09
CA PHE A 54 -6.04 9.30 5.85
C PHE A 54 -4.90 9.13 4.84
N GLY A 55 -4.04 10.14 4.72
CA GLY A 55 -2.92 10.13 3.79
C GLY A 55 -1.88 9.07 4.16
N SER A 56 -1.54 8.90 5.44
CA SER A 56 -0.57 7.87 5.85
C SER A 56 -1.03 6.46 5.45
N SER A 57 -2.32 6.17 5.63
CA SER A 57 -2.88 4.87 5.25
C SER A 57 -2.90 4.64 3.73
N ILE A 58 -3.25 5.66 2.94
CA ILE A 58 -3.17 5.57 1.47
C ILE A 58 -1.71 5.39 1.03
N MET A 59 -0.80 6.18 1.58
CA MET A 59 0.62 6.15 1.21
C MET A 59 1.28 4.82 1.62
N SER A 60 0.92 4.25 2.76
CA SER A 60 1.43 2.94 3.19
C SER A 60 0.93 1.82 2.27
N GLY A 61 -0.35 1.85 1.87
CA GLY A 61 -0.89 0.91 0.88
C GLY A 61 -0.19 1.00 -0.48
N VAL A 62 0.02 2.22 -0.98
CA VAL A 62 0.78 2.46 -2.22
C VAL A 62 2.23 1.99 -2.09
N ALA A 63 2.91 2.29 -0.99
CA ALA A 63 4.30 1.89 -0.76
C ALA A 63 4.46 0.36 -0.79
N VAL A 64 3.64 -0.35 -0.03
CA VAL A 64 3.69 -1.82 0.06
C VAL A 64 3.29 -2.47 -1.26
N GLY A 65 2.19 -2.04 -1.88
CA GLY A 65 1.73 -2.58 -3.15
C GLY A 65 2.74 -2.36 -4.28
N SER A 66 3.37 -1.18 -4.32
CA SER A 66 4.40 -0.85 -5.31
C SER A 66 5.68 -1.66 -5.07
N LEU A 67 6.13 -1.84 -3.83
CA LEU A 67 7.28 -2.67 -3.48
C LEU A 67 7.10 -4.13 -3.94
N ALA A 68 5.93 -4.72 -3.71
CA ALA A 68 5.63 -6.07 -4.18
C ALA A 68 5.66 -6.16 -5.71
N LEU A 69 5.12 -5.14 -6.39
CA LEU A 69 5.12 -5.07 -7.85
C LEU A 69 6.51 -4.87 -8.44
N VAL A 70 7.45 -4.20 -7.76
CA VAL A 70 8.85 -4.11 -8.21
C VAL A 70 9.42 -5.52 -8.40
N VAL A 71 9.30 -6.37 -7.37
CA VAL A 71 9.83 -7.74 -7.41
C VAL A 71 9.16 -8.55 -8.53
N VAL A 72 7.84 -8.45 -8.64
CA VAL A 72 7.06 -9.21 -9.63
C VAL A 72 7.38 -8.78 -11.05
N LEU A 73 7.44 -7.47 -11.33
CA LEU A 73 7.71 -6.95 -12.67
C LEU A 73 9.18 -7.10 -13.08
N LEU A 74 10.11 -7.22 -12.12
CA LEU A 74 11.50 -7.60 -12.39
C LEU A 74 11.61 -9.05 -12.92
N ILE A 75 10.83 -9.97 -12.34
CA ILE A 75 10.85 -11.40 -12.74
C ILE A 75 9.94 -11.65 -13.95
N ARG A 76 8.77 -11.00 -13.98
CA ARG A 76 7.72 -11.17 -15.01
C ARG A 76 7.22 -9.80 -15.50
N PRO A 77 7.91 -9.17 -16.45
CA PRO A 77 7.56 -7.83 -16.94
C PRO A 77 6.23 -7.80 -17.70
N THR A 78 5.78 -8.92 -18.29
CA THR A 78 4.55 -9.01 -19.09
C THR A 78 3.32 -9.46 -18.27
N THR A 79 3.33 -9.21 -16.96
CA THR A 79 2.22 -9.64 -16.07
C THR A 79 0.93 -8.89 -16.41
N ALA A 80 -0.16 -9.63 -16.59
CA ALA A 80 -1.48 -9.09 -16.93
C ALA A 80 -1.99 -8.12 -15.85
N LYS A 81 -2.77 -7.12 -16.27
CA LYS A 81 -3.30 -6.04 -15.41
C LYS A 81 -4.02 -6.58 -14.16
N TRP A 82 -4.89 -7.58 -14.34
CA TRP A 82 -5.60 -8.23 -13.24
C TRP A 82 -4.65 -8.88 -12.23
N SER A 83 -3.60 -9.55 -12.71
CA SER A 83 -2.62 -10.18 -11.84
C SER A 83 -1.79 -9.15 -11.05
N ARG A 84 -1.48 -7.99 -11.64
CA ARG A 84 -0.78 -6.91 -10.91
C ARG A 84 -1.66 -6.33 -9.81
N MET A 85 -2.94 -6.11 -10.11
CA MET A 85 -3.93 -5.61 -9.13
C MET A 85 -4.11 -6.58 -7.96
N THR A 86 -4.26 -7.88 -8.23
CA THR A 86 -4.44 -8.88 -7.18
C THR A 86 -3.19 -9.06 -6.32
N ILE A 87 -2.00 -9.07 -6.92
CA ILE A 87 -0.74 -9.20 -6.16
C ILE A 87 -0.51 -7.98 -5.28
N ALA A 88 -0.72 -6.77 -5.80
CA ALA A 88 -0.58 -5.55 -5.00
C ALA A 88 -1.60 -5.50 -3.85
N MET A 89 -2.84 -5.92 -4.10
CA MET A 89 -3.88 -6.03 -3.08
C MET A 89 -3.50 -7.04 -2.00
N LEU A 90 -3.04 -8.24 -2.39
CA LEU A 90 -2.64 -9.29 -1.45
C LEU A 90 -1.45 -8.85 -0.59
N ALA A 91 -0.47 -8.17 -1.19
CA ALA A 91 0.68 -7.65 -0.44
C ALA A 91 0.26 -6.59 0.58
N ALA A 92 -0.55 -5.61 0.16
CA ALA A 92 -1.05 -4.57 1.06
C ALA A 92 -1.94 -5.15 2.16
N PHE A 93 -2.86 -6.07 1.81
CA PHE A 93 -3.71 -6.75 2.77
C PHE A 93 -2.89 -7.54 3.78
N GLY A 94 -1.94 -8.36 3.32
CA GLY A 94 -1.10 -9.18 4.20
C GLY A 94 -0.33 -8.35 5.22
N VAL A 95 0.32 -7.27 4.78
CA VAL A 95 1.10 -6.40 5.66
C VAL A 95 0.21 -5.64 6.65
N HIS A 96 -0.88 -5.04 6.18
CA HIS A 96 -1.74 -4.21 7.04
C HIS A 96 -2.58 -5.05 7.99
N TYR A 97 -3.07 -6.21 7.55
CA TYR A 97 -3.78 -7.15 8.41
C TYR A 97 -2.86 -7.74 9.48
N PHE A 98 -1.63 -8.12 9.11
CA PHE A 98 -0.64 -8.60 10.08
C PHE A 98 -0.24 -7.51 11.08
N HIS A 99 -0.08 -6.26 10.63
CA HIS A 99 0.16 -5.13 11.52
C HIS A 99 -0.98 -4.92 12.53
N LEU A 100 -2.24 -5.03 12.09
CA LEU A 100 -3.39 -4.98 12.99
C LEU A 100 -3.36 -6.10 14.03
N ILE A 101 -3.07 -7.34 13.63
CA ILE A 101 -2.95 -8.47 14.57
C ILE A 101 -1.85 -8.20 15.60
N LEU A 102 -0.67 -7.72 15.17
CA LEU A 102 0.42 -7.43 16.09
C LEU A 102 0.14 -6.25 17.01
N THR A 103 -0.67 -5.28 16.59
CA THR A 103 -0.92 -4.06 17.36
C THR A 103 -2.12 -4.21 18.30
N VAL A 104 -3.13 -5.00 17.91
CA VAL A 104 -4.38 -5.19 18.64
C VAL A 104 -4.44 -6.55 19.33
N GLY A 105 -3.74 -7.57 18.84
CA GLY A 105 -3.73 -8.91 19.43
C GLY A 105 -2.72 -9.10 20.56
N THR A 106 -1.91 -8.10 20.87
CA THR A 106 -0.94 -8.11 21.99
C THR A 106 -1.43 -7.35 23.24
N VAL A 107 -2.74 -7.09 23.34
CA VAL A 107 -3.41 -6.62 24.57
C VAL A 107 -4.21 -7.73 25.21
#